data_AF-C4ZC96-F1
#
_entry.id   AF-C4ZC96-F1
#
_cell.length_a   1.000
_cell.length_b   1.000
_cell.length_c   1.000
_cell.angle_alpha   90.00
_cell.angle_beta   90.00
_cell.angle_gamma   90.00
#
_symmetry.space_group_name_H-M   'P 1'
#
loop_
_entity.id
_entity.type
_entity.pdbx_description
1 polymer ?
#
loop_
_entity_poly.entity_id
_entity_poly.type
_entity_poly.pdbx_seq_one_letter_code
_entity_poly.pdbx_strand_id
1 'polypeptide(L)'
;MKLEELIQKRFVSTAALAERLTTYNGVPAVFSPEAPGDEQDGWGGETQYPMVTYNYDLQANEERNSAGSLSVSIFCQNTTDVFPEDIAPIVKECLRDVILLPEGGTPYCFTWARTDAFTMGEDAGKAGVVIGCEVRFDILEYPSMETSDPDPVMAVDKYIKELYPKCLVMGYDRMEEITEASADQPVVYCRLISSEKQEETNTVAWMDGRIAVHVLCPESTVRLKMAADIANHLSLDGEVIMLDYSPMFIKRLQVNYKSDYLKEGQVFITGHYGLLRYKAKPHVLMAAHGNYS
;
A
#
# COMPACT_ATOMS: atom_id res chain seq x y z
N MET A 1 -3.62 -0.28 -16.24
CA MET A 1 -4.40 0.91 -15.81
C MET A 1 -3.54 1.88 -15.01
N LYS A 2 -3.80 3.19 -15.10
CA LYS A 2 -3.18 4.23 -14.26
C LYS A 2 -3.83 4.30 -12.88
N LEU A 3 -3.16 4.93 -11.91
CA LEU A 3 -3.69 5.10 -10.55
C LEU A 3 -5.07 5.77 -10.53
N GLU A 4 -5.25 6.84 -11.31
CA GLU A 4 -6.53 7.55 -11.45
C GLU A 4 -7.68 6.61 -11.86
N GLU A 5 -7.43 5.77 -12.85
CA GLU A 5 -8.41 4.83 -13.39
C GLU A 5 -8.74 3.73 -12.37
N LEU A 6 -7.77 3.32 -11.54
CA LEU A 6 -7.97 2.36 -10.46
C LEU A 6 -8.81 2.94 -9.33
N ILE A 7 -8.59 4.20 -8.96
CA ILE A 7 -9.42 4.92 -7.98
C ILE A 7 -10.86 5.01 -8.51
N GLN A 8 -11.03 5.39 -9.79
CA GLN A 8 -12.34 5.45 -10.43
C GLN A 8 -13.04 4.09 -10.39
N LYS A 9 -12.33 3.05 -10.87
CA LYS A 9 -12.83 1.67 -10.89
C LYS A 9 -13.24 1.21 -9.51
N ARG A 10 -12.45 1.53 -8.46
CA ARG A 10 -12.78 1.16 -7.07
C ARG A 10 -14.06 1.82 -6.58
N PHE A 11 -14.23 3.12 -6.79
CA PHE A 11 -15.43 3.82 -6.34
C PHE A 11 -16.69 3.37 -7.10
N VAL A 12 -16.59 3.24 -8.43
CA VAL A 12 -17.73 2.84 -9.27
C VAL A 12 -18.16 1.39 -9.04
N SER A 13 -17.21 0.49 -8.76
CA SER A 13 -17.51 -0.94 -8.53
C SER A 13 -17.96 -1.28 -7.11
N THR A 14 -17.79 -0.37 -6.15
CA THR A 14 -18.25 -0.60 -4.77
C THR A 14 -19.76 -0.41 -4.68
N ALA A 15 -20.51 -1.51 -4.57
CA ALA A 15 -21.97 -1.51 -4.52
C ALA A 15 -22.54 -0.56 -3.44
N ALA A 16 -21.96 -0.58 -2.23
CA ALA A 16 -22.40 0.27 -1.13
C ALA A 16 -22.30 1.78 -1.45
N LEU A 17 -21.31 2.17 -2.27
CA LEU A 17 -21.19 3.56 -2.72
C LEU A 17 -22.12 3.81 -3.90
N ALA A 18 -22.12 2.93 -4.90
CA ALA A 18 -22.96 3.03 -6.10
C ALA A 18 -24.45 3.18 -5.78
N GLU A 19 -24.97 2.44 -4.80
CA GLU A 19 -26.37 2.49 -4.36
C GLU A 19 -26.77 3.82 -3.69
N ARG A 20 -25.79 4.61 -3.22
CA ARG A 20 -26.03 5.90 -2.55
C ARG A 20 -25.95 7.10 -3.49
N LEU A 21 -25.38 6.92 -4.68
CA LEU A 21 -25.16 7.99 -5.64
C LEU A 21 -26.27 8.01 -6.69
N THR A 22 -26.51 9.18 -7.26
CA THR A 22 -27.24 9.28 -8.53
C THR A 22 -26.41 8.63 -9.65
N THR A 23 -27.00 8.55 -10.83
CA THR A 23 -26.32 8.01 -12.01
C THR A 23 -26.16 9.07 -13.10
N TYR A 24 -25.11 8.91 -13.89
CA TYR A 24 -24.88 9.67 -15.11
C TYR A 24 -24.60 8.66 -16.23
N ASN A 25 -25.39 8.68 -17.31
CA ASN A 25 -25.34 7.70 -18.39
C ASN A 25 -25.40 6.23 -17.92
N GLY A 26 -26.17 5.97 -16.86
CA GLY A 26 -26.38 4.63 -16.30
C GLY A 26 -25.25 4.11 -15.41
N VAL A 27 -24.21 4.90 -15.14
CA VAL A 27 -23.15 4.57 -14.17
C VAL A 27 -23.23 5.46 -12.93
N PRO A 28 -22.79 5.01 -11.75
CA PRO A 28 -22.72 5.84 -10.55
C PRO A 28 -21.99 7.17 -10.80
N ALA A 29 -22.53 8.26 -10.27
CA ALA A 29 -22.02 9.62 -10.42
C ALA A 29 -20.71 9.85 -9.63
N VAL A 30 -19.61 9.33 -10.18
CA VAL A 30 -18.25 9.49 -9.66
C VAL A 30 -17.37 10.09 -10.76
N PHE A 31 -16.82 11.27 -10.52
CA PHE A 31 -16.07 12.02 -11.52
C PHE A 31 -14.69 12.46 -11.04
N SER A 32 -13.79 12.72 -12.00
CA SER A 32 -12.49 13.31 -11.74
C SER A 32 -12.08 14.24 -12.89
N PRO A 33 -11.54 15.44 -12.61
CA PRO A 33 -11.65 16.17 -11.35
C PRO A 33 -13.03 16.85 -11.18
N GLU A 34 -13.76 17.03 -12.29
CA GLU A 34 -14.99 17.82 -12.36
C GLU A 34 -16.16 16.98 -12.88
N ALA A 35 -17.36 17.28 -12.37
CA ALA A 35 -18.60 16.66 -12.82
C ALA A 35 -19.15 17.37 -14.08
N PRO A 36 -19.96 16.67 -14.89
CA PRO A 36 -20.79 17.30 -15.92
C PRO A 36 -21.67 18.42 -15.34
N GLY A 37 -22.06 19.36 -16.19
CA GLY A 37 -23.06 20.39 -15.81
C GLY A 37 -24.41 19.78 -15.47
N ASP A 38 -25.18 20.45 -14.62
CA ASP A 38 -26.52 20.04 -14.19
C ASP A 38 -27.55 20.02 -15.33
N GLU A 39 -27.39 20.88 -16.34
CA GLU A 39 -28.21 20.93 -17.54
C GLU A 39 -27.88 19.85 -18.60
N GLN A 40 -26.82 19.05 -18.40
CA GLN A 40 -26.45 18.03 -19.38
C GLN A 40 -27.39 16.82 -19.36
N ASP A 41 -27.74 16.33 -20.55
CA ASP A 41 -28.44 15.05 -20.69
C ASP A 41 -27.58 13.90 -20.12
N GLY A 42 -28.22 12.95 -19.44
CA GLY A 42 -27.58 11.74 -18.93
C GLY A 42 -27.76 11.52 -17.43
N TRP A 43 -28.16 12.54 -16.67
CA TRP A 43 -28.51 12.37 -15.26
C TRP A 43 -29.72 11.45 -15.09
N GLY A 44 -29.60 10.43 -14.24
CA GLY A 44 -30.64 9.43 -14.03
C GLY A 44 -31.71 9.80 -12.99
N GLY A 45 -31.54 10.93 -12.29
CA GLY A 45 -32.47 11.43 -11.29
C GLY A 45 -33.05 12.80 -11.65
N GLU A 46 -33.98 13.29 -10.83
CA GLU A 46 -34.48 14.67 -10.92
C GLU A 46 -33.37 15.71 -10.62
N THR A 47 -32.31 15.27 -9.93
CA THR A 47 -31.15 16.09 -9.59
C THR A 47 -29.84 15.33 -9.84
N GLN A 48 -28.73 16.07 -9.97
CA GLN A 48 -27.37 15.53 -10.07
C GLN A 48 -26.79 15.03 -8.74
N TYR A 49 -27.59 14.98 -7.67
CA TYR A 49 -27.15 14.62 -6.32
C TYR A 49 -27.87 13.36 -5.82
N PRO A 50 -27.22 12.54 -4.97
CA PRO A 50 -25.85 12.67 -4.48
C PRO A 50 -24.79 12.29 -5.53
N MET A 51 -23.65 12.99 -5.55
CA MET A 51 -22.51 12.66 -6.43
C MET A 51 -21.17 12.81 -5.70
N VAL A 52 -20.14 12.20 -6.27
CA VAL A 52 -18.76 12.27 -5.78
C VAL A 52 -17.85 12.81 -6.87
N THR A 53 -16.97 13.74 -6.51
CA THR A 53 -15.79 14.06 -7.31
C THR A 53 -14.53 13.73 -6.54
N TYR A 54 -13.44 13.43 -7.23
CA TYR A 54 -12.15 13.26 -6.58
C TYR A 54 -11.01 13.85 -7.43
N ASN A 55 -9.96 14.26 -6.74
CA ASN A 55 -8.72 14.74 -7.33
C ASN A 55 -7.53 14.22 -6.52
N TYR A 56 -6.45 13.86 -7.20
CA TYR A 56 -5.24 13.39 -6.54
C TYR A 56 -4.01 14.17 -7.02
N ASP A 57 -3.05 14.33 -6.12
CA ASP A 57 -1.79 15.03 -6.40
C ASP A 57 -0.63 14.21 -5.81
N LEU A 58 0.28 13.78 -6.67
CA LEU A 58 1.50 13.06 -6.31
C LEU A 58 2.66 14.05 -6.11
N GLN A 59 2.47 14.97 -5.16
CA GLN A 59 3.55 15.82 -4.66
C GLN A 59 3.97 15.28 -3.29
N ALA A 60 5.17 14.71 -3.24
CA ALA A 60 5.71 14.12 -2.02
C ALA A 60 5.73 15.17 -0.90
N ASN A 61 5.17 14.78 0.25
CA ASN A 61 5.21 15.58 1.47
C ASN A 61 6.04 14.84 2.52
N GLU A 62 7.29 15.27 2.67
CA GLU A 62 8.26 14.65 3.58
C GLU A 62 7.81 14.70 5.04
N GLU A 63 7.10 15.75 5.47
CA GLU A 63 6.62 15.87 6.86
C GLU A 63 5.56 14.82 7.20
N ARG A 64 4.80 14.35 6.20
CA ARG A 64 3.67 13.42 6.37
C ARG A 64 4.02 11.98 5.97
N ASN A 65 5.25 11.75 5.51
CA ASN A 65 5.72 10.50 4.91
C ASN A 65 4.74 9.97 3.85
N SER A 66 4.23 10.87 3.00
CA SER A 66 3.24 10.57 1.98
C SER A 66 3.77 10.90 0.59
N ALA A 67 3.50 10.03 -0.39
CA ALA A 67 3.81 10.25 -1.80
C ALA A 67 2.88 11.28 -2.45
N GLY A 68 1.73 11.58 -1.83
CA GLY A 68 0.77 12.53 -2.33
C GLY A 68 -0.48 12.64 -1.45
N SER A 69 -1.52 13.28 -1.99
CA SER A 69 -2.82 13.38 -1.34
C SER A 69 -3.96 13.10 -2.32
N LEU A 70 -5.06 12.56 -1.80
CA LEU A 70 -6.31 12.35 -2.51
C LEU A 70 -7.42 13.11 -1.77
N SER A 71 -8.11 13.98 -2.48
CA SER A 71 -9.31 14.66 -2.02
C SER A 71 -10.53 14.06 -2.70
N VAL A 72 -11.51 13.64 -1.90
CA VAL A 72 -12.80 13.13 -2.38
C VAL A 72 -13.90 14.03 -1.85
N SER A 73 -14.58 14.75 -2.74
CA SER A 73 -15.68 15.66 -2.41
C SER A 73 -17.01 14.97 -2.64
N ILE A 74 -17.83 14.91 -1.59
CA ILE A 74 -19.18 14.38 -1.63
C ILE A 74 -20.15 15.55 -1.69
N PHE A 75 -21.08 15.52 -2.63
CA PHE A 75 -22.10 16.55 -2.79
C PHE A 75 -23.49 15.93 -2.65
N CYS A 76 -24.29 16.51 -1.78
CA CYS A 76 -25.70 16.18 -1.57
C CYS A 76 -26.53 17.46 -1.64
N GLN A 77 -27.84 17.31 -1.81
CA GLN A 77 -28.79 18.41 -1.74
C GLN A 77 -29.61 18.27 -0.47
N ASN A 78 -29.77 19.35 0.28
CA ASN A 78 -30.45 19.32 1.58
C ASN A 78 -31.98 19.06 1.52
N THR A 79 -32.52 18.82 0.33
CA THR A 79 -33.89 18.38 0.08
C THR A 79 -34.03 16.87 -0.05
N THR A 80 -32.91 16.14 -0.03
CA THR A 80 -32.87 14.68 -0.12
C THR A 80 -32.64 14.06 1.28
N ASP A 81 -33.09 12.82 1.47
CA ASP A 81 -32.89 12.08 2.74
C ASP A 81 -31.48 11.46 2.85
N VAL A 82 -30.56 11.81 1.94
CA VAL A 82 -29.18 11.31 1.92
C VAL A 82 -28.24 12.45 2.26
N PHE A 83 -27.45 12.26 3.33
CA PHE A 83 -26.52 13.27 3.81
C PHE A 83 -25.06 12.90 3.50
N PRO A 84 -24.15 13.89 3.36
CA PRO A 84 -22.73 13.62 3.16
C PRO A 84 -22.12 12.72 4.25
N GLU A 85 -22.61 12.83 5.49
CA GLU A 85 -22.20 12.03 6.64
C GLU A 85 -22.55 10.53 6.52
N ASP A 86 -23.56 10.18 5.70
CA ASP A 86 -23.91 8.80 5.40
C ASP A 86 -22.97 8.18 4.36
N ILE A 87 -22.44 8.99 3.45
CA ILE A 87 -21.59 8.56 2.32
C ILE A 87 -20.11 8.57 2.70
N ALA A 88 -19.66 9.53 3.52
CA ALA A 88 -18.25 9.68 3.89
C ALA A 88 -17.63 8.42 4.54
N PRO A 89 -18.33 7.69 5.45
CA PRO A 89 -17.84 6.41 5.96
C PRO A 89 -17.63 5.38 4.85
N ILE A 90 -18.52 5.31 3.86
CA ILE A 90 -18.44 4.37 2.75
C ILE A 90 -17.22 4.69 1.88
N VAL A 91 -16.98 5.97 1.57
CA VAL A 91 -15.78 6.42 0.83
C VAL A 91 -14.49 6.05 1.57
N LYS A 92 -14.46 6.20 2.91
CA LYS A 92 -13.30 5.78 3.71
C LYS A 92 -13.07 4.27 3.62
N GLU A 93 -14.12 3.47 3.76
CA GLU A 93 -14.02 2.02 3.67
C GLU A 93 -13.66 1.53 2.24
N CYS A 94 -14.02 2.28 1.19
CA CYS A 94 -13.60 1.96 -0.19
C CYS A 94 -12.08 1.91 -0.36
N LEU A 95 -11.31 2.67 0.41
CA LEU A 95 -9.85 2.77 0.26
C LEU A 95 -9.07 2.20 1.45
N ARG A 96 -9.77 1.78 2.50
CA ARG A 96 -9.16 1.24 3.70
C ARG A 96 -8.62 -0.16 3.43
N ASP A 97 -7.35 -0.39 3.77
CA ASP A 97 -6.69 -1.70 3.60
C ASP A 97 -6.74 -2.22 2.15
N VAL A 98 -6.93 -1.32 1.17
CA VAL A 98 -6.93 -1.60 -0.27
C VAL A 98 -5.60 -1.14 -0.87
N ILE A 99 -5.00 -2.02 -1.65
CA ILE A 99 -3.76 -1.76 -2.38
C ILE A 99 -4.11 -1.62 -3.86
N LEU A 100 -3.78 -0.46 -4.43
CA LEU A 100 -3.92 -0.19 -5.85
C LEU A 100 -2.55 -0.32 -6.51
N LEU A 101 -2.43 -1.21 -7.49
CA LEU A 101 -1.22 -1.44 -8.25
C LEU A 101 -1.40 -0.99 -9.70
N PRO A 102 -0.95 0.23 -10.06
CA PRO A 102 -0.91 0.68 -11.44
C PRO A 102 0.01 -0.18 -12.29
N GLU A 103 -0.31 -0.26 -13.58
CA GLU A 103 0.47 -1.04 -14.54
C GLU A 103 1.89 -0.48 -14.70
N GLY A 104 2.89 -1.34 -14.48
CA GLY A 104 4.30 -0.96 -14.52
C GLY A 104 4.73 0.02 -13.40
N GLY A 105 3.86 0.29 -12.43
CA GLY A 105 4.11 1.19 -11.31
C GLY A 105 4.34 0.47 -9.99
N THR A 106 4.31 1.25 -8.91
CA THR A 106 4.43 0.79 -7.52
C THR A 106 3.03 0.66 -6.87
N PRO A 107 2.86 -0.26 -5.91
CA PRO A 107 1.63 -0.32 -5.12
C PRO A 107 1.41 0.95 -4.27
N TYR A 108 0.15 1.38 -4.18
CA TYR A 108 -0.28 2.51 -3.35
C TYR A 108 -1.36 2.09 -2.36
N CYS A 109 -1.28 2.60 -1.13
CA CYS A 109 -2.36 2.54 -0.14
C CYS A 109 -2.76 3.95 0.28
N PHE A 110 -3.92 4.06 0.95
CA PHE A 110 -4.47 5.34 1.38
C PHE A 110 -4.73 5.30 2.88
N THR A 111 -4.35 6.37 3.57
CA THR A 111 -4.73 6.56 4.97
C THR A 111 -5.58 7.80 5.10
N TRP A 112 -6.70 7.68 5.80
CA TRP A 112 -7.56 8.81 6.09
C TRP A 112 -6.78 9.86 6.90
N ALA A 113 -6.87 11.12 6.46
CA ALA A 113 -6.26 12.26 7.13
C ALA A 113 -7.29 13.08 7.91
N ARG A 114 -8.36 13.50 7.23
CA ARG A 114 -9.46 14.27 7.85
C ARG A 114 -10.69 14.29 6.96
N THR A 115 -11.80 14.76 7.51
CA THR A 115 -13.04 15.03 6.78
C THR A 115 -13.54 16.42 7.17
N ASP A 116 -13.73 17.28 6.17
CA ASP A 116 -14.13 18.68 6.37
C ASP A 116 -15.50 18.91 5.72
N ALA A 117 -16.50 19.35 6.48
CA ALA A 117 -17.82 19.68 5.95
C ALA A 117 -17.83 21.04 5.26
N PHE A 118 -18.64 21.20 4.22
CA PHE A 118 -18.83 22.46 3.52
C PHE A 118 -20.28 22.63 3.04
N THR A 119 -20.65 23.87 2.75
CA THR A 119 -21.95 24.24 2.21
C THR A 119 -21.75 25.23 1.08
N MET A 120 -22.44 25.05 -0.04
CA MET A 120 -22.39 25.93 -1.21
C MET A 120 -23.78 26.52 -1.47
N GLY A 121 -23.88 27.85 -1.51
CA GLY A 121 -25.12 28.61 -1.73
C GLY A 121 -25.19 29.86 -0.86
N GLU A 122 -25.93 30.88 -1.30
CA GLU A 122 -25.95 32.21 -0.66
C GLU A 122 -26.68 32.25 0.70
N ASP A 123 -27.45 31.20 1.06
CA ASP A 123 -28.18 31.13 2.33
C ASP A 123 -28.19 29.70 2.91
N ALA A 124 -27.21 29.39 3.77
CA ALA A 124 -27.18 28.14 4.53
C ALA A 124 -28.47 27.99 5.36
N GLY A 125 -29.39 27.10 4.93
CA GLY A 125 -30.67 26.84 5.60
C GLY A 125 -31.92 26.90 4.72
N LYS A 126 -31.82 27.35 3.45
CA LYS A 126 -32.92 27.26 2.48
C LYS A 126 -32.93 25.90 1.76
N ALA A 127 -34.11 25.45 1.31
CA ALA A 127 -34.24 24.25 0.49
C ALA A 127 -33.52 24.44 -0.87
N GLY A 128 -32.78 23.43 -1.31
CA GLY A 128 -32.01 23.44 -2.57
C GLY A 128 -30.55 23.84 -2.43
N VAL A 129 -30.05 23.95 -1.19
CA VAL A 129 -28.63 24.23 -0.91
C VAL A 129 -27.83 22.95 -1.05
N VAL A 130 -26.65 23.06 -1.67
CA VAL A 130 -25.69 21.96 -1.78
C VAL A 130 -24.91 21.86 -0.48
N ILE A 131 -25.02 20.72 0.17
CA ILE A 131 -24.26 20.36 1.37
C ILE A 131 -23.28 19.26 1.00
N GLY A 132 -22.08 19.31 1.55
CA GLY A 132 -21.05 18.36 1.19
C GLY A 132 -19.99 18.18 2.25
N CYS A 133 -19.10 17.24 2.01
CA CYS A 133 -17.87 17.11 2.79
C CYS A 133 -16.72 16.64 1.90
N GLU A 134 -15.51 17.08 2.24
CA GLU A 134 -14.27 16.65 1.60
C GLU A 134 -13.58 15.63 2.51
N VAL A 135 -13.44 14.40 2.02
CA VAL A 135 -12.66 13.35 2.67
C VAL A 135 -11.26 13.38 2.08
N ARG A 136 -10.25 13.68 2.92
CA ARG A 136 -8.84 13.73 2.50
C ARG A 136 -8.09 12.49 2.96
N PHE A 137 -7.27 11.95 2.06
CA PHE A 137 -6.37 10.84 2.31
C PHE A 137 -4.92 11.23 2.02
N ASP A 138 -3.99 10.69 2.79
CA ASP A 138 -2.57 10.67 2.42
C ASP A 138 -2.34 9.42 1.56
N ILE A 139 -1.65 9.60 0.43
CA ILE A 139 -1.25 8.52 -0.47
C ILE A 139 0.10 7.99 0.00
N LEU A 140 0.17 6.68 0.24
CA LEU A 140 1.36 5.98 0.68
C LEU A 140 1.86 5.09 -0.46
N GLU A 141 3.13 5.21 -0.80
CA GLU A 141 3.79 4.41 -1.84
C GLU A 141 4.59 3.26 -1.22
N TYR A 142 4.47 2.07 -1.81
CA TYR A 142 5.11 0.84 -1.37
C TYR A 142 6.03 0.33 -2.48
N PRO A 143 7.18 0.99 -2.73
CA PRO A 143 8.09 0.60 -3.80
C PRO A 143 8.67 -0.79 -3.58
N SER A 144 9.14 -1.45 -4.65
CA SER A 144 9.95 -2.67 -4.47
C SER A 144 11.25 -2.30 -3.74
N MET A 145 11.56 -3.07 -2.70
CA MET A 145 12.76 -2.89 -1.88
C MET A 145 13.82 -3.95 -2.18
N GLU A 146 13.74 -4.57 -3.36
CA GLU A 146 14.81 -5.39 -3.92
C GLU A 146 16.07 -4.52 -4.13
N THR A 147 17.21 -5.01 -3.66
CA THR A 147 18.46 -4.26 -3.56
C THR A 147 19.57 -4.86 -4.42
N SER A 148 20.16 -5.97 -3.98
CA SER A 148 21.32 -6.61 -4.60
C SER A 148 21.45 -8.06 -4.16
N ASP A 149 22.35 -8.82 -4.76
CA ASP A 149 22.65 -10.19 -4.33
C ASP A 149 23.89 -10.22 -3.41
N PRO A 150 23.78 -10.65 -2.13
CA PRO A 150 22.57 -11.14 -1.45
C PRO A 150 21.58 -10.04 -1.03
N ASP A 151 20.29 -10.40 -1.05
CA ASP A 151 19.17 -9.48 -0.76
C ASP A 151 18.53 -9.81 0.60
N PRO A 152 18.67 -8.94 1.61
CA PRO A 152 18.11 -9.20 2.93
C PRO A 152 16.58 -9.01 2.98
N VAL A 153 15.98 -8.21 2.10
CA VAL A 153 14.53 -8.00 2.05
C VAL A 153 13.86 -9.22 1.45
N MET A 154 14.33 -9.69 0.28
CA MET A 154 13.80 -10.89 -0.36
C MET A 154 13.96 -12.15 0.52
N ALA A 155 15.03 -12.19 1.33
CA ALA A 155 15.21 -13.26 2.31
C ALA A 155 14.11 -13.24 3.39
N VAL A 156 13.76 -12.06 3.93
CA VAL A 156 12.67 -11.90 4.89
C VAL A 156 11.31 -12.17 4.23
N ASP A 157 11.08 -11.69 3.02
CA ASP A 157 9.86 -11.94 2.27
C ASP A 157 9.61 -13.44 2.10
N LYS A 158 10.64 -14.17 1.65
CA LYS A 158 10.61 -15.63 1.52
C LYS A 158 10.33 -16.30 2.87
N TYR A 159 11.04 -15.89 3.93
CA TYR A 159 10.86 -16.44 5.27
C TYR A 159 9.42 -16.29 5.77
N ILE A 160 8.85 -15.08 5.62
CA ILE A 160 7.46 -14.81 6.01
C ILE A 160 6.49 -15.62 5.15
N LYS A 161 6.76 -15.76 3.85
CA LYS A 161 5.93 -16.56 2.96
C LYS A 161 5.93 -18.05 3.33
N GLU A 162 7.07 -18.58 3.75
CA GLU A 162 7.18 -19.96 4.24
C GLU A 162 6.41 -20.16 5.56
N LEU A 163 6.47 -19.18 6.46
CA LEU A 163 5.71 -19.20 7.72
C LEU A 163 4.20 -19.05 7.50
N TYR A 164 3.80 -18.19 6.56
CA TYR A 164 2.40 -17.88 6.23
C TYR A 164 2.12 -18.05 4.73
N PRO A 165 1.97 -19.28 4.20
CA PRO A 165 1.80 -19.50 2.77
C PRO A 165 0.56 -18.82 2.14
N LYS A 166 -0.45 -18.52 2.97
CA LYS A 166 -1.69 -17.86 2.54
C LYS A 166 -1.58 -16.34 2.45
N CYS A 167 -0.63 -15.71 3.13
CA CYS A 167 -0.48 -14.25 3.04
C CYS A 167 0.02 -13.87 1.64
N LEU A 168 -0.27 -12.65 1.21
CA LEU A 168 0.39 -12.06 0.06
C LEU A 168 1.57 -11.23 0.54
N VAL A 169 2.74 -11.43 -0.05
CA VAL A 169 3.94 -10.65 0.27
C VAL A 169 4.26 -9.72 -0.89
N MET A 170 4.16 -8.42 -0.67
CA MET A 170 4.44 -7.39 -1.68
C MET A 170 5.90 -7.46 -2.12
N GLY A 171 6.14 -7.45 -3.44
CA GLY A 171 7.48 -7.60 -4.01
C GLY A 171 7.91 -9.06 -4.23
N TYR A 172 7.21 -10.01 -3.60
CA TYR A 172 7.47 -11.44 -3.75
C TYR A 172 6.37 -12.16 -4.54
N ASP A 173 5.11 -11.96 -4.15
CA ASP A 173 3.95 -12.53 -4.82
C ASP A 173 3.46 -11.64 -5.97
N ARG A 174 2.80 -12.27 -6.96
CA ARG A 174 2.06 -11.54 -7.98
C ARG A 174 0.77 -10.99 -7.39
N MET A 175 0.58 -9.69 -7.50
CA MET A 175 -0.63 -8.99 -7.05
C MET A 175 -1.54 -8.61 -8.21
N GLU A 176 -2.83 -8.47 -7.90
CA GLU A 176 -3.82 -7.91 -8.83
C GLU A 176 -3.80 -6.38 -8.79
N GLU A 177 -4.40 -5.74 -9.79
CA GLU A 177 -4.50 -4.28 -9.88
C GLU A 177 -5.16 -3.64 -8.65
N ILE A 178 -6.12 -4.35 -8.05
CA ILE A 178 -6.80 -3.97 -6.81
C ILE A 178 -6.74 -5.19 -5.90
N THR A 179 -6.03 -5.08 -4.79
CA THR A 179 -5.91 -6.14 -3.79
C THR A 179 -6.47 -5.65 -2.46
N GLU A 180 -7.39 -6.40 -1.87
CA GLU A 180 -7.96 -6.08 -0.56
C GLU A 180 -7.33 -6.96 0.52
N ALA A 181 -6.68 -6.35 1.51
CA ALA A 181 -6.17 -7.11 2.64
C ALA A 181 -7.32 -7.55 3.55
N SER A 182 -7.28 -8.80 4.01
CA SER A 182 -8.32 -9.36 4.88
C SER A 182 -7.71 -10.20 6.00
N ALA A 183 -8.56 -10.64 6.93
CA ALA A 183 -8.14 -11.56 7.99
C ALA A 183 -7.69 -12.93 7.43
N ASP A 184 -8.33 -13.40 6.35
CA ASP A 184 -8.03 -14.69 5.70
C ASP A 184 -6.80 -14.61 4.79
N GLN A 185 -6.59 -13.44 4.19
CA GLN A 185 -5.45 -13.15 3.34
C GLN A 185 -4.84 -11.78 3.71
N PRO A 186 -4.02 -11.72 4.77
CA PRO A 186 -3.25 -10.54 5.10
C PRO A 186 -2.23 -10.25 4.01
N VAL A 187 -1.86 -8.99 3.86
CA VAL A 187 -0.77 -8.56 2.97
C VAL A 187 0.41 -8.10 3.82
N VAL A 188 1.61 -8.58 3.49
CA VAL A 188 2.85 -8.21 4.16
C VAL A 188 3.73 -7.43 3.21
N TYR A 189 4.39 -6.39 3.73
CA TYR A 189 5.39 -5.63 3.00
C TYR A 189 6.63 -5.44 3.85
N CYS A 190 7.80 -5.77 3.30
CA CYS A 190 9.07 -5.56 3.96
C CYS A 190 9.79 -4.35 3.35
N ARG A 191 10.14 -3.39 4.21
CA ARG A 191 10.81 -2.14 3.84
C ARG A 191 12.20 -2.05 4.45
N LEU A 192 13.24 -1.97 3.61
CA LEU A 192 14.58 -1.64 4.08
C LEU A 192 14.63 -0.16 4.51
N ILE A 193 14.79 0.09 5.80
CA ILE A 193 14.91 1.43 6.38
C ILE A 193 16.32 1.97 6.20
N SER A 194 17.34 1.14 6.46
CA SER A 194 18.74 1.54 6.34
C SER A 194 19.63 0.33 6.10
N SER A 195 20.81 0.58 5.54
CA SER A 195 21.87 -0.40 5.38
C SER A 195 23.20 0.26 5.72
N GLU A 196 23.96 -0.34 6.63
CA GLU A 196 25.20 0.21 7.16
C GLU A 196 26.32 -0.83 7.14
N LYS A 197 27.50 -0.44 6.66
CA LYS A 197 28.68 -1.30 6.75
C LYS A 197 29.19 -1.33 8.19
N GLN A 198 29.41 -2.52 8.74
CA GLN A 198 29.97 -2.72 10.06
C GLN A 198 31.48 -2.90 9.99
N GLU A 199 31.92 -4.09 9.63
CA GLU A 199 33.34 -4.47 9.56
C GLU A 199 33.65 -5.06 8.20
N GLU A 200 34.92 -4.99 7.80
CA GLU A 200 35.37 -5.59 6.56
C GLU A 200 36.63 -6.41 6.76
N THR A 201 36.67 -7.53 6.07
CA THR A 201 37.87 -8.35 5.89
C THR A 201 38.34 -8.21 4.45
N ASN A 202 39.41 -8.93 4.11
CA ASN A 202 39.86 -9.03 2.72
C ASN A 202 38.76 -9.63 1.83
N THR A 203 37.99 -10.60 2.32
CA THR A 203 37.06 -11.40 1.52
C THR A 203 35.61 -10.93 1.63
N VAL A 204 35.20 -10.39 2.77
CA VAL A 204 33.79 -10.08 3.09
C VAL A 204 33.66 -8.66 3.64
N ALA A 205 32.68 -7.91 3.15
CA ALA A 205 32.18 -6.70 3.80
C ALA A 205 30.88 -7.04 4.54
N TRP A 206 30.85 -6.84 5.86
CA TRP A 206 29.68 -7.12 6.68
C TRP A 206 28.77 -5.91 6.78
N MET A 207 27.48 -6.16 6.63
CA MET A 207 26.42 -5.16 6.56
C MET A 207 25.38 -5.42 7.64
N ASP A 208 24.85 -4.35 8.23
CA ASP A 208 23.65 -4.37 9.05
C ASP A 208 22.52 -3.72 8.24
N GLY A 209 21.49 -4.50 7.90
CA GLY A 209 20.27 -4.04 7.24
C GLY A 209 19.13 -3.92 8.24
N ARG A 210 18.51 -2.75 8.36
CA ARG A 210 17.31 -2.54 9.18
C ARG A 210 16.07 -2.65 8.31
N ILE A 211 15.22 -3.64 8.57
CA ILE A 211 13.99 -3.91 7.82
C ILE A 211 12.78 -3.66 8.72
N ALA A 212 11.79 -2.93 8.22
CA ALA A 212 10.45 -2.83 8.81
C ALA A 212 9.50 -3.78 8.08
N VAL A 213 8.77 -4.60 8.82
CA VAL A 213 7.72 -5.46 8.31
C VAL A 213 6.38 -4.82 8.62
N HIS A 214 5.61 -4.57 7.57
CA HIS A 214 4.26 -4.05 7.61
C HIS A 214 3.29 -5.21 7.42
N VAL A 215 2.40 -5.43 8.38
CA VAL A 215 1.28 -6.38 8.27
C VAL A 215 0.01 -5.58 8.02
N LEU A 216 -0.46 -5.59 6.78
CA LEU A 216 -1.68 -4.93 6.33
C LEU A 216 -2.84 -5.92 6.42
N CYS A 217 -3.83 -5.57 7.23
CA CYS A 217 -5.05 -6.34 7.44
C CYS A 217 -6.00 -5.48 8.27
N PRO A 218 -7.29 -5.37 7.96
CA PRO A 218 -8.22 -4.51 8.70
C PRO A 218 -8.42 -4.94 10.16
N GLU A 219 -8.35 -6.26 10.44
CA GLU A 219 -8.56 -6.80 11.78
C GLU A 219 -7.31 -6.65 12.67
N SER A 220 -7.44 -5.87 13.74
CA SER A 220 -6.34 -5.55 14.67
C SER A 220 -5.80 -6.78 15.41
N THR A 221 -6.68 -7.72 15.77
CA THR A 221 -6.29 -8.96 16.46
C THR A 221 -5.40 -9.83 15.58
N VAL A 222 -5.73 -9.96 14.30
CA VAL A 222 -4.93 -10.73 13.32
C VAL A 222 -3.57 -10.07 13.12
N ARG A 223 -3.54 -8.74 12.89
CA ARG A 223 -2.28 -7.99 12.77
C ARG A 223 -1.38 -8.20 13.99
N LEU A 224 -1.92 -8.09 15.20
CA LEU A 224 -1.16 -8.24 16.45
C LEU A 224 -0.60 -9.65 16.59
N LYS A 225 -1.43 -10.68 16.37
CA LYS A 225 -1.00 -12.08 16.46
C LYS A 225 0.09 -12.39 15.44
N MET A 226 -0.10 -11.99 14.19
CA MET A 226 0.86 -12.23 13.11
C MET A 226 2.18 -11.52 13.37
N ALA A 227 2.17 -10.25 13.78
CA ALA A 227 3.39 -9.51 14.11
C ALA A 227 4.15 -10.14 15.29
N ALA A 228 3.43 -10.57 16.34
CA ALA A 228 4.04 -11.25 17.48
C ALA A 228 4.63 -12.61 17.08
N ASP A 229 3.92 -13.36 16.24
CA ASP A 229 4.33 -14.70 15.82
C ASP A 229 5.54 -14.67 14.89
N ILE A 230 5.56 -13.77 13.89
CA ILE A 230 6.74 -13.49 13.05
C ILE A 230 7.95 -13.18 13.93
N ALA A 231 7.78 -12.32 14.94
CA ALA A 231 8.87 -11.95 15.82
C ALA A 231 9.35 -13.12 16.70
N ASN A 232 8.43 -13.94 17.22
CA ASN A 232 8.78 -15.12 18.01
C ASN A 232 9.56 -16.14 17.18
N HIS A 233 9.10 -16.42 15.95
CA HIS A 233 9.78 -17.33 15.03
C HIS A 233 11.20 -16.83 14.69
N LEU A 234 11.35 -15.57 14.30
CA LEU A 234 12.67 -14.97 14.05
C LEU A 234 13.59 -15.00 15.28
N SER A 235 13.03 -14.87 16.48
CA SER A 235 13.79 -14.93 17.73
C SER A 235 14.28 -16.35 18.04
N LEU A 236 13.48 -17.37 17.71
CA LEU A 236 13.81 -18.77 17.95
C LEU A 236 14.84 -19.27 16.93
N ASP A 237 14.69 -18.88 15.67
CA ASP A 237 15.58 -19.30 14.59
C ASP A 237 16.92 -18.57 14.65
N GLY A 238 16.91 -17.28 15.02
CA GLY A 238 18.13 -16.47 15.21
C GLY A 238 18.84 -16.06 13.91
N GLU A 239 18.46 -16.65 12.78
CA GLU A 239 18.96 -16.32 11.45
C GLU A 239 17.87 -16.53 10.38
N VAL A 240 18.03 -15.87 9.24
CA VAL A 240 17.26 -16.11 8.03
C VAL A 240 18.22 -16.51 6.92
N ILE A 241 17.94 -17.62 6.24
CA ILE A 241 18.77 -18.08 5.12
C ILE A 241 18.42 -17.28 3.86
N MET A 242 19.42 -16.57 3.32
CA MET A 242 19.27 -15.75 2.13
C MET A 242 19.22 -16.58 0.84
N LEU A 243 18.89 -15.94 -0.28
CA LEU A 243 18.71 -16.62 -1.57
C LEU A 243 19.99 -17.27 -2.11
N ASP A 244 21.16 -16.75 -1.73
CA ASP A 244 22.47 -17.31 -2.05
C ASP A 244 22.93 -18.40 -1.05
N TYR A 245 22.03 -18.84 -0.17
CA TYR A 245 22.26 -19.80 0.92
C TYR A 245 23.18 -19.32 2.04
N SER A 246 23.58 -18.05 2.05
CA SER A 246 24.33 -17.49 3.18
C SER A 246 23.37 -17.07 4.31
N PRO A 247 23.83 -17.11 5.57
CA PRO A 247 22.99 -16.71 6.71
C PRO A 247 22.96 -15.19 6.86
N MET A 248 21.77 -14.66 7.17
CA MET A 248 21.59 -13.34 7.76
C MET A 248 21.23 -13.49 9.23
N PHE A 249 22.14 -13.10 10.13
CA PHE A 249 21.94 -13.24 11.58
C PHE A 249 21.06 -12.13 12.13
N ILE A 250 20.13 -12.47 13.02
CA ILE A 250 19.25 -11.50 13.67
C ILE A 250 19.97 -10.85 14.85
N LYS A 251 20.50 -9.65 14.65
CA LYS A 251 21.24 -8.88 15.68
C LYS A 251 20.30 -8.15 16.64
N ARG A 252 19.18 -7.67 16.13
CA ARG A 252 18.14 -6.98 16.91
C ARG A 252 16.78 -7.24 16.31
N LEU A 253 15.81 -7.45 17.19
CA LEU A 253 14.41 -7.58 16.83
C LEU A 253 13.55 -6.72 17.76
N GLN A 254 12.61 -5.98 17.21
CA GLN A 254 11.67 -5.17 17.98
C GLN A 254 10.28 -5.27 17.39
N VAL A 255 9.25 -5.23 18.26
CA VAL A 255 7.86 -5.14 17.83
C VAL A 255 7.23 -3.91 18.46
N ASN A 256 6.58 -3.08 17.65
CA ASN A 256 5.80 -1.95 18.11
C ASN A 256 4.32 -2.18 17.82
N TYR A 257 3.55 -2.56 18.84
CA TYR A 257 2.11 -2.80 18.69
C TYR A 257 1.27 -1.52 18.54
N LYS A 258 1.89 -0.34 18.75
CA LYS A 258 1.23 0.96 18.67
C LYS A 258 1.58 1.72 17.40
N SER A 259 2.51 1.22 16.58
CA SER A 259 2.89 1.90 15.35
C SER A 259 1.75 1.88 14.34
N ASP A 260 1.77 2.88 13.47
CA ASP A 260 0.92 2.90 12.30
C ASP A 260 1.39 1.79 11.34
N TYR A 261 0.53 0.80 11.10
CA TYR A 261 0.87 -0.35 10.28
C TYR A 261 1.03 -0.01 8.80
N LEU A 262 0.37 1.06 8.33
CA LEU A 262 0.54 1.54 6.97
C LEU A 262 1.84 2.33 6.85
N LYS A 263 2.11 3.29 7.75
CA LYS A 263 3.24 4.22 7.61
C LYS A 263 4.58 3.68 8.13
N GLU A 264 4.60 3.06 9.30
CA GLU A 264 5.83 2.74 10.04
C GLU A 264 6.20 1.26 9.98
N GLY A 265 5.19 0.38 10.06
CA GLY A 265 5.36 -1.06 10.19
C GLY A 265 5.41 -1.51 11.65
N GLN A 266 5.24 -2.80 11.92
CA GLN A 266 5.06 -3.33 13.28
C GLN A 266 6.27 -4.10 13.79
N VAL A 267 7.00 -4.81 12.92
CA VAL A 267 8.18 -5.60 13.30
C VAL A 267 9.41 -4.97 12.68
N PHE A 268 10.46 -4.77 13.47
CA PHE A 268 11.72 -4.20 13.03
C PHE A 268 12.84 -5.20 13.25
N ILE A 269 13.51 -5.57 12.17
CA ILE A 269 14.60 -6.55 12.12
C ILE A 269 15.89 -5.79 11.83
N THR A 270 16.97 -6.08 12.54
CA THR A 270 18.32 -5.71 12.14
C THR A 270 19.07 -7.00 11.82
N GLY A 271 19.22 -7.27 10.53
CA GLY A 271 19.92 -8.44 10.00
C GLY A 271 21.37 -8.12 9.70
N HIS A 272 22.28 -9.00 10.12
CA HIS A 272 23.71 -8.92 9.86
C HIS A 272 24.09 -9.93 8.78
N TYR A 273 24.59 -9.46 7.65
CA TYR A 273 24.88 -10.29 6.48
C TYR A 273 26.16 -9.86 5.76
N GLY A 274 26.76 -10.78 5.00
CA GLY A 274 28.05 -10.57 4.34
C GLY A 274 27.93 -10.37 2.84
N LEU A 275 28.66 -9.39 2.30
CA LEU A 275 28.85 -9.20 0.87
C LEU A 275 30.26 -9.69 0.46
N LEU A 276 30.33 -10.64 -0.47
CA LEU A 276 31.61 -11.13 -0.99
C LEU A 276 32.31 -10.07 -1.86
N ARG A 277 33.55 -9.72 -1.50
CA ARG A 277 34.38 -8.74 -2.23
C ARG A 277 34.94 -9.30 -3.53
N TYR A 278 35.14 -10.62 -3.59
CA TYR A 278 35.65 -11.32 -4.77
C TYR A 278 34.63 -12.36 -5.23
N LYS A 279 33.94 -12.08 -6.35
CA LYS A 279 33.18 -13.12 -7.05
C LYS A 279 34.19 -14.05 -7.73
N ALA A 280 34.10 -15.36 -7.49
CA ALA A 280 34.98 -16.34 -8.11
C ALA A 280 34.94 -16.15 -9.63
N LYS A 281 36.09 -15.91 -10.27
CA LYS A 281 36.16 -15.93 -11.74
C LYS A 281 35.72 -17.34 -12.18
N PRO A 282 34.76 -17.48 -13.11
CA PRO A 282 34.44 -18.79 -13.65
C PRO A 282 35.74 -19.40 -14.18
N HIS A 283 36.07 -20.61 -13.73
CA HIS A 283 37.19 -21.35 -14.29
C HIS A 283 36.90 -21.58 -15.77
N VAL A 284 37.55 -20.79 -16.63
CA VAL A 284 37.64 -21.10 -18.05
C VAL A 284 38.43 -22.40 -18.13
N LEU A 285 37.73 -23.52 -18.34
CA LEU A 285 38.37 -24.75 -18.78
C LEU A 285 39.05 -24.43 -20.11
N MET A 286 40.35 -24.10 -20.07
CA MET A 286 41.15 -24.07 -21.29
C MET A 286 41.08 -25.48 -21.87
N ALA A 287 40.47 -25.58 -23.05
CA ALA A 287 40.40 -26.81 -23.81
C ALA A 287 41.80 -27.43 -23.86
N ALA A 288 41.94 -28.64 -23.35
CA ALA A 288 43.16 -29.41 -23.50
C ALA A 288 43.44 -29.55 -25.00
N HIS A 289 44.49 -28.91 -25.48
CA HIS A 289 45.04 -29.20 -26.80
C HIS A 289 45.56 -30.64 -26.79
N GLY A 290 44.68 -31.58 -27.11
CA GLY A 290 45.03 -32.94 -27.45
C GLY A 290 45.75 -32.94 -28.79
N ASN A 291 47.08 -32.74 -28.76
CA ASN A 291 47.94 -33.14 -29.87
C ASN A 291 48.03 -34.67 -29.84
N TYR A 292 47.11 -35.34 -30.54
CA TYR A 292 47.34 -36.71 -30.98
C TYR A 292 48.18 -36.65 -32.25
N SER A 293 49.39 -37.21 -32.15
CA SER A 293 50.30 -37.51 -33.26
C SER A 293 49.88 -38.81 -33.94
#